data_AF-A0A6M0CCC0-F1
#
_entry.id   AF-A0A6M0CCC0-F1
#
_cell.length_a   1.000
_cell.length_b   1.000
_cell.length_c   1.000
_cell.angle_alpha   90.00
_cell.angle_beta   90.00
_cell.angle_gamma   90.00
#
_symmetry.space_group_name_H-M   'P 1'
#
loop_
_entity.id
_entity.type
_entity.pdbx_description
1 polymer ?
#
loop_
_entity_poly.entity_id
_entity_poly.type
_entity_poly.pdbx_seq_one_letter_code
_entity_poly.pdbx_strand_id
1 'polypeptide(L)'
;ACFGLLAGMVGLLMLSGANAQPGTRNIKINWEAIGALGEIIGALGQILIAVIAVYVAWRQYVISKDLTIQQNRITQQQTIDAYFQGVSDLAMDEQGFLEDWPQERAIAEGRTAAIIRSVDAEGKAKILRFLSQSRLVSPIKRDRLLGRPILDGNGGYAEDRENGIRVIDLGVMLAGANLANMDLRWTDLSDANLVRANLSSCDLVKANLSRTILYEADLRGADLKSTQFFYGTVEKASPRSRTKVANYETGAYTGAVVENANFLNVKRLSEEQRYYCCAWCGEKSRKTIPGGCEGIPNKLGR
;
A
#
# COMPACT_ATOMS: atom_id res chain seq x y z
N ALA A 1 -8.69 -29.84 43.20
CA ALA A 1 -9.28 -29.16 44.37
C ALA A 1 -10.78 -29.42 44.51
N CYS A 2 -11.63 -29.19 43.49
CA CYS A 2 -13.09 -29.36 43.60
C CYS A 2 -13.59 -30.79 43.92
N PHE A 3 -12.97 -31.84 43.39
CA PHE A 3 -13.39 -33.24 43.67
C PHE A 3 -13.22 -33.63 45.15
N GLY A 4 -12.22 -33.09 45.84
CA GLY A 4 -11.97 -33.37 47.27
C GLY A 4 -12.99 -32.70 48.20
N LEU A 5 -13.44 -31.49 47.86
CA LEU A 5 -14.49 -30.77 48.61
C LEU A 5 -15.87 -31.42 48.43
N LEU A 6 -16.15 -31.98 47.25
CA LEU A 6 -17.39 -32.71 46.96
C LEU A 6 -17.48 -34.04 47.69
N ALA A 7 -16.39 -34.82 47.71
CA ALA A 7 -16.32 -36.03 48.53
C ALA A 7 -16.49 -35.71 50.02
N GLY A 8 -15.93 -34.58 50.47
CA GLY A 8 -16.12 -34.06 51.83
C GLY A 8 -17.57 -33.71 52.16
N MET A 9 -18.29 -33.02 51.27
CA MET A 9 -19.71 -32.67 51.46
C MET A 9 -20.64 -33.89 51.44
N VAL A 10 -20.40 -34.86 50.56
CA VAL A 10 -21.17 -36.12 50.51
C VAL A 10 -20.93 -36.94 51.79
N GLY A 11 -19.68 -36.99 52.27
CA GLY A 11 -19.34 -37.60 53.56
C GLY A 11 -20.05 -36.92 54.75
N LEU A 12 -20.12 -35.58 54.74
CA LEU A 12 -20.80 -34.81 55.78
C LEU A 12 -22.33 -34.98 55.77
N LEU A 13 -22.93 -35.11 54.59
CA LEU A 13 -24.37 -35.39 54.43
C LEU A 13 -24.75 -36.80 54.89
N MET A 14 -23.91 -37.80 54.57
CA MET A 14 -24.08 -39.16 55.10
C MET A 14 -23.99 -39.21 56.63
N LEU A 15 -23.16 -38.34 57.23
CA LEU A 15 -23.04 -38.21 58.68
C LEU A 15 -24.18 -37.39 59.32
N SER A 16 -24.75 -36.42 58.60
CA SER A 16 -25.84 -35.58 59.11
C SER A 16 -27.18 -36.30 59.31
N GLY A 17 -27.37 -37.47 58.67
CA GLY A 17 -28.53 -38.35 58.88
C GLY A 17 -28.46 -39.22 60.14
N ALA A 18 -27.40 -39.10 60.95
CA ALA A 18 -27.22 -39.85 62.19
C ALA A 18 -28.10 -39.30 63.33
N ASN A 19 -29.42 -39.47 63.23
CA ASN A 19 -30.29 -39.43 64.41
C ASN A 19 -30.02 -40.70 65.24
N ALA A 20 -29.16 -40.55 66.25
CA ALA A 20 -28.78 -41.62 67.16
C ALA A 20 -29.96 -42.01 68.08
N GLN A 21 -30.59 -43.16 67.82
CA GLN A 21 -31.17 -43.98 68.89
C GLN A 21 -30.08 -44.94 69.39
N PRO A 22 -29.84 -45.04 70.72
CA PRO A 22 -28.75 -45.85 71.25
C PRO A 22 -29.13 -47.32 71.15
N GLY A 23 -28.59 -48.04 70.17
CA GLY A 23 -28.75 -49.50 70.10
C GLY A 23 -28.58 -50.14 68.73
N THR A 24 -28.71 -49.39 67.62
CA THR A 24 -28.51 -49.94 66.26
C THR A 24 -27.78 -48.94 65.39
N ARG A 25 -26.55 -49.29 64.94
CA ARG A 25 -25.82 -48.52 63.92
C ARG A 25 -26.44 -48.75 62.54
N ASN A 26 -27.65 -48.23 62.31
CA ASN A 26 -28.23 -48.16 60.97
C ASN A 26 -28.11 -46.72 60.47
N ILE A 27 -27.08 -46.47 59.67
CA ILE A 27 -26.90 -45.21 58.94
C ILE A 27 -28.02 -45.14 57.89
N LYS A 28 -29.00 -44.26 58.09
CA LYS A 28 -30.03 -43.98 57.06
C LYS A 28 -29.44 -42.99 56.05
N ILE A 29 -28.97 -43.52 54.93
CA ILE A 29 -28.51 -42.72 53.79
C ILE A 29 -29.73 -42.09 53.11
N ASN A 30 -29.79 -40.76 53.04
CA ASN A 30 -30.81 -40.06 52.26
C ASN A 30 -30.44 -40.08 50.78
N TRP A 31 -30.88 -41.13 50.10
CA TRP A 31 -30.61 -41.37 48.68
C TRP A 31 -31.23 -40.30 47.76
N GLU A 32 -32.32 -39.64 48.18
CA GLU A 32 -32.95 -38.55 47.40
C GLU A 32 -32.07 -37.29 47.37
N ALA A 33 -31.49 -36.91 48.51
CA ALA A 33 -30.58 -35.77 48.59
C ALA A 33 -29.28 -36.00 47.79
N ILE A 34 -28.77 -37.24 47.77
CA ILE A 34 -27.60 -37.63 46.96
C ILE A 34 -27.94 -37.61 45.46
N GLY A 35 -29.14 -38.06 45.07
CA GLY A 35 -29.64 -38.00 43.70
C GLY A 35 -29.74 -36.56 43.17
N ALA A 36 -30.37 -35.66 43.94
CA ALA A 36 -30.51 -34.25 43.57
C ALA A 36 -29.16 -33.53 43.41
N LEU A 37 -28.18 -33.84 44.27
CA LEU A 37 -26.80 -33.33 44.12
C LEU A 37 -26.13 -33.86 42.85
N GLY A 38 -26.36 -35.13 42.49
CA GLY A 38 -25.88 -35.73 41.25
C GLY A 38 -26.44 -35.03 40.01
N GLU A 39 -27.73 -34.67 40.02
CA GLU A 39 -28.37 -33.91 38.94
C GLU A 39 -27.80 -32.49 38.80
N ILE A 40 -27.58 -31.78 39.92
CA ILE A 40 -26.96 -30.44 39.90
C ILE A 40 -25.53 -30.51 39.37
N ILE A 41 -24.73 -31.50 39.81
CA ILE A 41 -23.37 -31.69 39.32
C ILE A 41 -23.38 -32.03 37.82
N GLY A 42 -24.32 -32.86 37.38
CA GLY A 42 -24.54 -33.17 35.96
C GLY A 42 -24.87 -31.93 35.14
N ALA A 43 -25.84 -31.12 35.60
CA ALA A 43 -26.26 -29.88 34.93
C ALA A 43 -25.13 -28.84 34.89
N LEU A 44 -24.39 -28.66 35.99
CA LEU A 44 -23.22 -27.79 36.03
C LEU A 44 -22.11 -28.29 35.09
N GLY A 45 -21.90 -29.60 35.01
CA GLY A 45 -20.97 -30.23 34.07
C GLY A 45 -21.37 -29.97 32.62
N GLN A 46 -22.65 -30.12 32.27
CA GLN A 46 -23.16 -29.82 30.93
C GLN A 46 -23.02 -28.35 30.57
N ILE A 47 -23.33 -27.43 31.51
CA ILE A 47 -23.14 -25.99 31.32
C ILE A 47 -21.64 -25.70 31.09
N LEU A 48 -20.75 -26.29 31.88
CA LEU A 48 -19.30 -26.10 31.71
C LEU A 48 -18.80 -26.60 30.35
N ILE A 49 -19.25 -27.79 29.91
CA ILE A 49 -18.93 -28.34 28.59
C ILE A 49 -19.43 -27.40 27.49
N ALA A 50 -20.67 -26.91 27.58
CA ALA A 50 -21.24 -25.98 26.62
C ALA A 50 -20.44 -24.67 26.55
N VAL A 51 -20.04 -24.10 27.69
CA VAL A 51 -19.20 -22.90 27.76
C VAL A 51 -17.83 -23.14 27.11
N ILE A 52 -17.19 -24.28 27.40
CA ILE A 52 -15.91 -24.65 26.77
C ILE A 52 -16.09 -24.82 25.27
N ALA A 53 -17.17 -25.45 24.81
CA ALA A 53 -17.45 -25.65 23.39
C ALA A 53 -17.61 -24.31 22.65
N VAL A 54 -18.34 -23.35 23.22
CA VAL A 54 -18.46 -22.00 22.65
C VAL A 54 -17.11 -21.29 22.62
N TYR A 55 -16.32 -21.38 23.70
CA TYR A 55 -14.99 -20.79 23.74
C TYR A 55 -14.05 -21.38 22.67
N VAL A 56 -14.03 -22.71 22.51
CA VAL A 56 -13.24 -23.39 21.48
C VAL A 56 -13.70 -22.98 20.09
N ALA A 57 -15.01 -22.94 19.83
CA ALA A 57 -15.56 -22.51 18.54
C ALA A 57 -15.18 -21.06 18.20
N TRP A 58 -15.27 -20.15 19.18
CA TRP A 58 -14.83 -18.76 19.00
C TRP A 58 -13.33 -18.67 18.70
N ARG A 59 -12.49 -19.41 19.44
CA ARG A 59 -11.04 -19.47 19.20
C ARG A 59 -10.72 -20.01 17.80
N GLN A 60 -11.41 -21.07 17.35
CA GLN A 60 -11.24 -21.62 16.01
C GLN A 60 -11.62 -20.62 14.92
N TYR A 61 -12.73 -19.89 15.09
CA TYR A 61 -13.15 -18.84 14.15
C TYR A 61 -12.10 -17.74 14.03
N VAL A 62 -11.58 -17.23 15.15
CA VAL A 62 -10.54 -16.18 15.15
C VAL A 62 -9.29 -16.68 14.41
N ILE A 63 -8.80 -17.88 14.74
CA ILE A 63 -7.63 -18.48 14.08
C ILE A 63 -7.85 -18.65 12.58
N SER A 64 -9.03 -19.12 12.15
CA SER A 64 -9.35 -19.31 10.73
C SER A 64 -9.37 -17.98 9.95
N LYS A 65 -9.95 -16.93 10.54
CA LYS A 65 -9.95 -15.59 9.94
C LYS A 65 -8.53 -15.04 9.81
N ASP A 66 -7.73 -15.17 10.85
CA ASP A 66 -6.33 -14.70 10.85
C ASP A 66 -5.51 -15.46 9.79
N LEU A 67 -5.63 -16.79 9.73
CA LEU A 67 -5.01 -17.62 8.68
C LEU A 67 -5.41 -17.17 7.28
N THR A 68 -6.68 -16.85 7.05
CA THR A 68 -7.17 -16.37 5.75
C THR A 68 -6.53 -15.03 5.35
N ILE A 69 -6.41 -14.10 6.30
CA ILE A 69 -5.75 -12.81 6.07
C ILE A 69 -4.26 -13.00 5.77
N GLN A 70 -3.59 -13.86 6.55
CA GLN A 70 -2.18 -14.19 6.30
C GLN A 70 -2.00 -14.83 4.93
N GLN A 71 -2.86 -15.77 4.56
CA GLN A 71 -2.81 -16.44 3.26
C GLN A 71 -2.97 -15.44 2.10
N ASN A 72 -3.93 -14.50 2.21
CA ASN A 72 -4.13 -13.46 1.19
C ASN A 72 -2.87 -12.59 1.02
N ARG A 73 -2.22 -12.21 2.12
CA ARG A 73 -0.96 -11.44 2.09
C ARG A 73 0.18 -12.23 1.46
N ILE A 74 0.31 -13.51 1.82
CA ILE A 74 1.34 -14.39 1.25
C ILE A 74 1.14 -14.56 -0.25
N THR A 75 -0.09 -14.83 -0.68
CA THR A 75 -0.42 -14.98 -2.11
C THR A 75 -0.16 -13.68 -2.89
N GLN A 76 -0.48 -12.52 -2.32
CA GLN A 76 -0.13 -11.24 -2.93
C GLN A 76 1.39 -11.05 -3.06
N GLN A 77 2.16 -11.36 -2.01
CA GLN A 77 3.61 -11.25 -2.04
C GLN A 77 4.22 -12.19 -3.09
N GLN A 78 3.79 -13.45 -3.15
CA GLN A 78 4.21 -14.40 -4.18
C GLN A 78 3.86 -13.92 -5.60
N THR A 79 2.69 -13.30 -5.79
CA THR A 79 2.28 -12.75 -7.09
C THR A 79 3.20 -11.59 -7.50
N ILE A 80 3.56 -10.71 -6.56
CA ILE A 80 4.47 -9.60 -6.79
C ILE A 80 5.89 -10.11 -7.09
N ASP A 81 6.37 -11.10 -6.36
CA ASP A 81 7.70 -11.68 -6.56
C ASP A 81 7.79 -12.38 -7.93
N ALA A 82 6.76 -13.13 -8.31
CA ALA A 82 6.64 -13.74 -9.64
C ALA A 82 6.60 -12.68 -10.75
N TYR A 83 5.95 -11.54 -10.50
CA TYR A 83 5.97 -10.41 -11.42
C TYR A 83 7.37 -9.79 -11.53
N PHE A 84 8.09 -9.59 -10.43
CA PHE A 84 9.46 -9.05 -10.45
C PHE A 84 10.39 -9.94 -11.26
N GLN A 85 10.39 -11.24 -10.97
CA GLN A 85 11.16 -12.20 -11.75
C GLN A 85 10.74 -12.15 -13.23
N GLY A 86 9.44 -12.22 -13.51
CA GLY A 86 8.94 -12.24 -14.87
C GLY A 86 9.16 -10.95 -15.67
N VAL A 87 9.39 -9.80 -15.05
CA VAL A 87 9.79 -8.56 -15.73
C VAL A 87 11.30 -8.46 -15.86
N SER A 88 12.05 -8.89 -14.84
CA SER A 88 13.51 -9.00 -14.92
C SER A 88 13.93 -9.93 -16.06
N ASP A 89 13.34 -11.12 -16.17
CA ASP A 89 13.66 -12.09 -17.22
C ASP A 89 13.32 -11.57 -18.64
N LEU A 90 12.40 -10.61 -18.75
CA LEU A 90 12.04 -9.98 -20.03
C LEU A 90 12.94 -8.81 -20.38
N ALA A 91 13.42 -8.08 -19.37
CA ALA A 91 14.11 -6.81 -19.58
C ALA A 91 15.62 -6.92 -19.45
N MET A 92 16.14 -7.96 -18.79
CA MET A 92 17.53 -8.09 -18.38
C MET A 92 18.15 -9.40 -18.87
N ASP A 93 19.45 -9.36 -19.14
CA ASP A 93 20.28 -10.53 -19.42
C ASP A 93 20.69 -11.26 -18.12
N GLU A 94 21.43 -12.37 -18.27
CA GLU A 94 21.93 -13.18 -17.15
C GLU A 94 22.88 -12.41 -16.22
N GLN A 95 23.50 -11.34 -16.72
CA GLN A 95 24.41 -10.48 -15.97
C GLN A 95 23.69 -9.31 -15.29
N GLY A 96 22.38 -9.16 -15.52
CA GLY A 96 21.54 -8.11 -14.95
C GLY A 96 21.57 -6.79 -15.73
N PHE A 97 22.10 -6.78 -16.95
CA PHE A 97 22.03 -5.62 -17.84
C PHE A 97 20.75 -5.66 -18.68
N LEU A 98 20.18 -4.49 -18.93
CA LEU A 98 19.05 -4.32 -19.82
C LEU A 98 19.38 -4.79 -21.24
N GLU A 99 18.63 -5.79 -21.70
CA GLU A 99 18.67 -6.33 -23.06
C GLU A 99 17.23 -6.44 -23.62
N ASP A 100 16.41 -5.42 -23.37
CA ASP A 100 15.01 -5.41 -23.77
C ASP A 100 14.80 -5.08 -25.26
N TRP A 101 13.99 -5.89 -25.92
CA TRP A 101 13.49 -5.68 -27.28
C TRP A 101 12.11 -5.01 -27.27
N PRO A 102 11.68 -4.37 -28.38
CA PRO A 102 10.37 -3.74 -28.46
C PRO A 102 9.19 -4.66 -28.09
N GLN A 103 9.28 -5.95 -28.41
CA GLN A 103 8.25 -6.94 -28.07
C GLN A 103 8.24 -7.27 -26.57
N GLU A 104 9.40 -7.46 -25.96
CA GLU A 104 9.53 -7.74 -24.52
C GLU A 104 9.04 -6.57 -23.67
N ARG A 105 9.34 -5.33 -24.10
CA ARG A 105 8.76 -4.12 -23.50
C ARG A 105 7.25 -4.13 -23.50
N ALA A 106 6.63 -4.43 -24.64
CA ALA A 106 5.17 -4.50 -24.74
C ALA A 106 4.59 -5.59 -23.81
N ILE A 107 5.26 -6.73 -23.66
CA ILE A 107 4.86 -7.79 -22.73
C ILE A 107 5.04 -7.31 -21.28
N ALA A 108 6.15 -6.68 -20.95
CA ALA A 108 6.45 -6.15 -19.62
C ALA A 108 5.46 -5.04 -19.22
N GLU A 109 5.10 -4.15 -20.13
CA GLU A 109 4.06 -3.13 -19.96
C GLU A 109 2.69 -3.77 -19.69
N GLY A 110 2.30 -4.78 -20.49
CA GLY A 110 1.06 -5.52 -20.29
C GLY A 110 1.00 -6.23 -18.94
N ARG A 111 2.09 -6.91 -18.54
CA ARG A 111 2.24 -7.54 -17.23
C ARG A 111 2.14 -6.51 -16.10
N THR A 112 2.79 -5.36 -16.26
CA THR A 112 2.79 -4.26 -15.29
C THR A 112 1.38 -3.68 -15.10
N ALA A 113 0.66 -3.42 -16.20
CA ALA A 113 -0.71 -2.95 -16.15
C ALA A 113 -1.64 -3.95 -15.44
N ALA A 114 -1.46 -5.25 -15.69
CA ALA A 114 -2.25 -6.30 -15.06
C ALA A 114 -1.99 -6.40 -13.56
N ILE A 115 -0.72 -6.45 -13.13
CA ILE A 115 -0.39 -6.57 -11.72
C ILE A 115 -0.83 -5.34 -10.93
N ILE A 116 -0.61 -4.12 -11.45
CA ILE A 116 -0.98 -2.85 -10.78
C ILE A 116 -2.48 -2.82 -10.48
N ARG A 117 -3.33 -3.34 -11.38
CA ARG A 117 -4.78 -3.41 -11.17
C ARG A 117 -5.19 -4.43 -10.10
N SER A 118 -4.43 -5.50 -9.93
CA SER A 118 -4.78 -6.63 -9.04
C SER A 118 -4.28 -6.49 -7.60
N VAL A 119 -3.22 -5.71 -7.38
CA VAL A 119 -2.61 -5.56 -6.05
C VAL A 119 -3.18 -4.37 -5.28
N ASP A 120 -2.98 -4.37 -3.97
CA ASP A 120 -3.38 -3.28 -3.08
C ASP A 120 -2.43 -2.06 -3.19
N ALA A 121 -2.58 -1.07 -2.30
CA ALA A 121 -1.74 0.13 -2.32
C ALA A 121 -0.26 -0.17 -2.01
N GLU A 122 0.00 -1.07 -1.07
CA GLU A 122 1.36 -1.48 -0.68
C GLU A 122 2.06 -2.19 -1.83
N GLY A 123 1.36 -3.12 -2.50
CA GLY A 123 1.87 -3.80 -3.69
C GLY A 123 2.19 -2.84 -4.82
N LYS A 124 1.30 -1.89 -5.14
CA LYS A 124 1.57 -0.85 -6.15
C LYS A 124 2.83 -0.06 -5.82
N ALA A 125 2.98 0.35 -4.55
CA ALA A 125 4.15 1.13 -4.12
C ALA A 125 5.45 0.33 -4.17
N LYS A 126 5.44 -0.98 -3.84
CA LYS A 126 6.59 -1.87 -4.03
C LYS A 126 6.98 -1.97 -5.51
N ILE A 127 5.98 -2.17 -6.39
CA ILE A 127 6.21 -2.28 -7.83
C ILE A 127 6.79 -0.99 -8.40
N LEU A 128 6.20 0.16 -8.10
CA LEU A 128 6.68 1.45 -8.60
C LEU A 128 8.12 1.74 -8.16
N ARG A 129 8.48 1.43 -6.91
CA ARG A 129 9.85 1.56 -6.41
C ARG A 129 10.81 0.61 -7.12
N PHE A 130 10.44 -0.66 -7.29
CA PHE A 130 11.25 -1.63 -8.04
C PHE A 130 11.50 -1.14 -9.46
N LEU A 131 10.45 -0.75 -10.18
CA LEU A 131 10.56 -0.27 -11.56
C LEU A 131 11.47 0.96 -11.68
N SER A 132 11.41 1.86 -10.70
CA SER A 132 12.25 3.07 -10.67
C SER A 132 13.72 2.74 -10.37
N GLN A 133 13.96 1.89 -9.37
CA GLN A 133 15.32 1.49 -8.96
C GLN A 133 16.03 0.69 -10.05
N SER A 134 15.29 -0.19 -10.74
CA SER A 134 15.77 -0.97 -11.88
C SER A 134 15.85 -0.16 -13.19
N ARG A 135 15.60 1.16 -13.14
CA ARG A 135 15.59 2.07 -14.30
C ARG A 135 14.61 1.69 -15.42
N LEU A 136 13.65 0.81 -15.16
CA LEU A 136 12.72 0.30 -16.16
C LEU A 136 11.71 1.36 -16.61
N VAL A 137 11.34 2.27 -15.72
CA VAL A 137 10.47 3.39 -16.06
C VAL A 137 11.24 4.63 -16.44
N SER A 138 12.57 4.70 -16.30
CA SER A 138 13.33 5.91 -16.65
C SER A 138 13.61 5.98 -18.17
N PRO A 139 13.70 7.18 -18.76
CA PRO A 139 13.96 7.30 -20.19
C PRO A 139 15.45 7.08 -20.49
N ILE A 140 15.77 5.88 -20.98
CA ILE A 140 17.15 5.45 -21.21
C ILE A 140 17.58 5.76 -22.64
N LYS A 141 18.78 6.30 -22.77
CA LYS A 141 19.44 6.54 -24.05
C LYS A 141 19.76 5.20 -24.71
N ARG A 142 19.41 5.09 -25.99
CA ARG A 142 19.66 3.90 -26.80
C ARG A 142 20.49 4.22 -28.02
N ASP A 143 21.25 3.24 -28.49
CA ASP A 143 21.94 3.36 -29.77
C ASP A 143 20.93 3.47 -30.94
N ARG A 144 21.41 3.97 -32.08
CA ARG A 144 20.55 4.13 -33.28
C ARG A 144 20.44 2.88 -34.14
N LEU A 145 21.22 1.84 -33.85
CA LEU A 145 21.40 0.70 -34.75
C LEU A 145 20.52 -0.48 -34.31
N LEU A 146 20.71 -0.93 -33.08
CA LEU A 146 20.02 -2.07 -32.47
C LEU A 146 19.06 -1.62 -31.36
N GLY A 147 19.09 -0.35 -30.96
CA GLY A 147 18.29 0.16 -29.85
C GLY A 147 18.78 -0.33 -28.49
N ARG A 148 20.05 -0.75 -28.38
CA ARG A 148 20.60 -1.23 -27.10
C ARG A 148 20.75 -0.07 -26.12
N PRO A 149 20.49 -0.29 -24.82
CA PRO A 149 20.76 0.69 -23.77
C PRO A 149 22.23 1.11 -23.75
N ILE A 150 22.47 2.42 -23.65
CA ILE A 150 23.82 2.98 -23.55
C ILE A 150 24.18 3.14 -22.08
N LEU A 151 25.38 2.72 -21.70
CA LEU A 151 25.91 2.90 -20.35
C LEU A 151 26.41 4.34 -20.12
N ASP A 152 26.27 4.83 -18.89
CA ASP A 152 26.72 6.18 -18.50
C ASP A 152 28.22 6.28 -18.16
N GLY A 153 28.92 5.14 -18.13
CA GLY A 153 30.33 5.04 -17.74
C GLY A 153 30.58 4.91 -16.23
N ASN A 154 29.53 4.97 -15.40
CA ASN A 154 29.59 4.82 -13.94
C ASN A 154 28.89 3.54 -13.44
N GLY A 155 28.66 2.58 -14.35
CA GLY A 155 27.95 1.34 -14.04
C GLY A 155 26.43 1.45 -14.08
N GLY A 156 25.87 2.54 -14.63
CA GLY A 156 24.45 2.73 -14.86
C GLY A 156 24.11 2.94 -16.33
N TYR A 157 22.87 3.33 -16.59
CA TYR A 157 22.37 3.68 -17.92
C TYR A 157 22.40 5.19 -18.12
N ALA A 158 22.87 5.61 -19.30
CA ALA A 158 22.76 7.00 -19.71
C ALA A 158 21.29 7.36 -19.88
N GLU A 159 20.80 8.34 -19.13
CA GLU A 159 19.46 8.88 -19.32
C GLU A 159 19.44 9.84 -20.52
N ASP A 160 18.37 9.78 -21.30
CA ASP A 160 18.06 10.77 -22.33
C ASP A 160 16.58 11.15 -22.17
N ARG A 161 16.31 12.32 -21.62
CA ARG A 161 14.92 12.74 -21.34
C ARG A 161 14.18 13.21 -22.58
N GLU A 162 14.90 13.56 -23.64
CA GLU A 162 14.33 14.08 -24.88
C GLU A 162 13.97 12.93 -25.82
N ASN A 163 14.86 11.96 -26.00
CA ASN A 163 14.70 10.86 -26.97
C ASN A 163 14.86 9.46 -26.36
N GLY A 164 15.13 9.37 -25.06
CA GLY A 164 15.28 8.08 -24.40
C GLY A 164 13.97 7.31 -24.34
N ILE A 165 14.10 5.99 -24.34
CA ILE A 165 12.96 5.08 -24.37
C ILE A 165 12.90 4.35 -23.03
N ARG A 166 11.72 4.36 -22.42
CA ARG A 166 11.43 3.61 -21.19
C ARG A 166 11.26 2.13 -21.55
N VAL A 167 11.60 1.23 -20.63
CA VAL A 167 11.26 -0.19 -20.78
C VAL A 167 9.76 -0.38 -20.55
N ILE A 168 9.23 0.33 -19.55
CA ILE A 168 7.81 0.33 -19.21
C ILE A 168 7.31 1.78 -19.17
N ASP A 169 6.37 2.12 -20.05
CA ASP A 169 5.58 3.33 -19.92
C ASP A 169 4.40 3.13 -18.95
N LEU A 170 4.39 3.88 -17.85
CA LEU A 170 3.31 3.83 -16.86
C LEU A 170 1.98 4.37 -17.42
N GLY A 171 2.01 5.21 -18.47
CA GLY A 171 0.84 5.65 -19.22
C GLY A 171 -0.37 5.98 -18.34
N VAL A 172 -1.47 5.24 -18.53
CA VAL A 172 -2.73 5.38 -17.78
C VAL A 172 -2.88 4.43 -16.57
N MET A 173 -1.85 3.66 -16.24
CA MET A 173 -1.94 2.58 -15.25
C MET A 173 -2.30 3.05 -13.84
N LEU A 174 -2.01 4.31 -13.51
CA LEU A 174 -2.17 4.88 -12.17
C LEU A 174 -3.36 5.84 -12.05
N ALA A 175 -4.19 5.98 -13.09
CA ALA A 175 -5.39 6.81 -13.02
C ALA A 175 -6.37 6.23 -11.98
N GLY A 176 -6.79 7.06 -11.02
CA GLY A 176 -7.64 6.66 -9.90
C GLY A 176 -6.98 5.72 -8.89
N ALA A 177 -5.66 5.49 -8.98
CA ALA A 177 -4.98 4.57 -8.09
C ALA A 177 -4.99 5.06 -6.64
N ASN A 178 -5.20 4.13 -5.70
CA ASN A 178 -5.00 4.41 -4.28
C ASN A 178 -3.55 4.10 -3.88
N LEU A 179 -2.81 5.16 -3.53
CA LEU A 179 -1.41 5.16 -3.08
C LEU A 179 -1.28 5.92 -1.75
N ALA A 180 -2.39 6.08 -1.02
CA ALA A 180 -2.41 6.84 0.24
C ALA A 180 -1.52 6.17 1.30
N ASN A 181 -0.81 6.99 2.07
CA ASN A 181 0.12 6.58 3.14
C ASN A 181 1.30 5.71 2.67
N MET A 182 1.56 5.63 1.37
CA MET A 182 2.63 4.77 0.83
C MET A 182 3.97 5.49 0.79
N ASP A 183 5.06 4.71 0.81
CA ASP A 183 6.42 5.18 0.55
C ASP A 183 6.70 5.11 -0.96
N LEU A 184 6.76 6.28 -1.61
CA LEU A 184 7.13 6.45 -3.02
C LEU A 184 8.39 7.33 -3.16
N ARG A 185 9.24 7.36 -2.12
CA ARG A 185 10.50 8.10 -2.17
C ARG A 185 11.36 7.63 -3.33
N TRP A 186 12.01 8.57 -4.00
CA TRP A 186 12.92 8.30 -5.13
C TRP A 186 12.28 7.57 -6.32
N THR A 187 10.95 7.53 -6.39
CA THR A 187 10.23 6.86 -7.47
C THR A 187 10.16 7.80 -8.68
N ASP A 188 10.46 7.26 -9.86
CA ASP A 188 10.28 7.96 -11.12
C ASP A 188 8.85 7.72 -11.63
N LEU A 189 8.00 8.72 -11.48
CA LEU A 189 6.63 8.73 -11.97
C LEU A 189 6.51 9.68 -13.17
N SER A 190 7.61 10.11 -13.77
CA SER A 190 7.55 11.09 -14.87
C SER A 190 6.70 10.59 -16.03
N ASP A 191 5.95 11.51 -16.64
CA ASP A 191 4.95 11.25 -17.68
C ASP A 191 3.72 10.40 -17.26
N ALA A 192 3.66 9.86 -16.04
CA ALA A 192 2.55 9.03 -15.60
C ALA A 192 1.22 9.82 -15.48
N ASN A 193 0.12 9.15 -15.81
CA ASN A 193 -1.22 9.67 -15.57
C ASN A 193 -1.70 9.25 -14.17
N LEU A 194 -1.82 10.24 -13.29
CA LEU A 194 -2.29 10.14 -11.91
C LEU A 194 -3.62 10.88 -11.71
N VAL A 195 -4.42 11.02 -12.78
CA VAL A 195 -5.75 11.65 -12.71
C VAL A 195 -6.55 10.99 -11.61
N ARG A 196 -7.07 11.77 -10.67
CA ARG A 196 -7.87 11.28 -9.52
C ARG A 196 -7.15 10.26 -8.62
N ALA A 197 -5.84 10.12 -8.73
CA ALA A 197 -5.09 9.24 -7.83
C ALA A 197 -5.14 9.79 -6.39
N ASN A 198 -5.23 8.88 -5.42
CA ASN A 198 -5.12 9.22 -4.02
C ASN A 198 -3.66 9.04 -3.56
N LEU A 199 -2.95 10.15 -3.40
CA LEU A 199 -1.58 10.26 -2.89
C LEU A 199 -1.56 10.87 -1.47
N SER A 200 -2.69 10.86 -0.76
CA SER A 200 -2.79 11.50 0.55
C SER A 200 -1.83 10.85 1.55
N SER A 201 -1.11 11.68 2.29
CA SER A 201 -0.08 11.29 3.28
C SER A 201 1.02 10.37 2.72
N CYS A 202 1.19 10.35 1.39
CA CYS A 202 2.25 9.61 0.73
C CYS A 202 3.61 10.30 0.94
N ASP A 203 4.66 9.53 1.13
CA ASP A 203 6.03 10.03 1.14
C ASP A 203 6.57 10.08 -0.30
N LEU A 204 6.65 11.28 -0.87
CA LEU A 204 7.12 11.54 -2.23
C LEU A 204 8.49 12.21 -2.22
N VAL A 205 9.27 12.08 -1.13
CA VAL A 205 10.61 12.70 -1.05
C VAL A 205 11.45 12.29 -2.24
N LYS A 206 11.94 13.28 -2.99
CA LYS A 206 12.76 13.09 -4.20
C LYS A 206 12.11 12.21 -5.29
N ALA A 207 10.79 12.04 -5.26
CA ALA A 207 10.08 11.44 -6.38
C ALA A 207 10.09 12.39 -7.59
N ASN A 208 10.08 11.83 -8.79
CA ASN A 208 9.96 12.58 -10.02
C ASN A 208 8.50 12.58 -10.49
N LEU A 209 7.81 13.71 -10.35
CA LEU A 209 6.45 13.95 -10.85
C LEU A 209 6.45 14.82 -12.11
N SER A 210 7.61 15.09 -12.73
CA SER A 210 7.67 15.90 -13.94
C SER A 210 6.78 15.34 -15.05
N ARG A 211 6.08 16.23 -15.75
CA ARG A 211 5.13 15.87 -16.81
C ARG A 211 4.03 14.87 -16.40
N THR A 212 3.79 14.64 -15.11
CA THR A 212 2.63 13.85 -14.67
C THR A 212 1.33 14.59 -14.91
N ILE A 213 0.22 13.85 -14.95
CA ILE A 213 -1.12 14.43 -14.93
C ILE A 213 -1.73 14.17 -13.56
N LEU A 214 -1.74 15.19 -12.69
CA LEU A 214 -2.31 15.16 -11.34
C LEU A 214 -3.71 15.79 -11.30
N TYR A 215 -4.41 15.82 -12.43
CA TYR A 215 -5.75 16.42 -12.49
C TYR A 215 -6.70 15.75 -11.50
N GLU A 216 -7.29 16.53 -10.59
CA GLU A 216 -8.14 16.04 -9.48
C GLU A 216 -7.44 15.03 -8.54
N ALA A 217 -6.11 14.95 -8.52
CA ALA A 217 -5.37 14.08 -7.60
C ALA A 217 -5.40 14.62 -6.16
N ASP A 218 -5.39 13.73 -5.19
CA ASP A 218 -5.39 14.09 -3.77
C ASP A 218 -3.98 13.93 -3.17
N LEU A 219 -3.28 15.03 -2.91
CA LEU A 219 -1.96 15.05 -2.25
C LEU A 219 -2.03 15.48 -0.79
N ARG A 220 -3.21 15.43 -0.16
CA ARG A 220 -3.38 15.91 1.23
C ARG A 220 -2.39 15.29 2.19
N GLY A 221 -1.65 16.10 2.94
CA GLY A 221 -0.70 15.59 3.92
C GLY A 221 0.55 14.93 3.36
N ALA A 222 0.71 14.85 2.02
CA ALA A 222 1.85 14.24 1.37
C ALA A 222 3.14 15.00 1.67
N ASP A 223 4.25 14.29 1.67
CA ASP A 223 5.56 14.86 1.90
C ASP A 223 6.28 15.09 0.57
N LEU A 224 6.43 16.37 0.19
CA LEU A 224 6.94 16.76 -1.13
C LEU A 224 8.40 17.25 -1.11
N LYS A 225 9.16 16.91 -0.06
CA LYS A 225 10.55 17.36 0.07
C LYS A 225 11.37 16.95 -1.16
N SER A 226 11.84 17.95 -1.90
CA SER A 226 12.65 17.76 -3.11
C SER A 226 11.97 16.92 -4.21
N THR A 227 10.62 16.84 -4.22
CA THR A 227 9.87 16.25 -5.33
C THR A 227 10.02 17.09 -6.59
N GLN A 228 10.34 16.46 -7.73
CA GLN A 228 10.51 17.17 -8.99
C GLN A 228 9.16 17.35 -9.69
N PHE A 229 8.64 18.57 -9.80
CA PHE A 229 7.41 18.83 -10.56
C PHE A 229 7.68 19.25 -12.01
N PHE A 230 8.83 19.83 -12.29
CA PHE A 230 9.24 20.41 -13.58
C PHE A 230 10.75 20.41 -13.66
N TYR A 231 11.34 20.51 -14.85
CA TYR A 231 12.78 20.75 -15.03
C TYR A 231 13.06 22.22 -15.34
N GLY A 232 14.33 22.62 -15.32
CA GLY A 232 14.73 24.00 -15.62
C GLY A 232 14.31 24.99 -14.53
N THR A 233 14.17 26.25 -14.92
CA THR A 233 13.89 27.38 -14.02
C THR A 233 12.39 27.58 -13.81
N VAL A 234 11.96 27.90 -12.59
CA VAL A 234 10.54 28.07 -12.23
C VAL A 234 9.82 29.16 -13.04
N GLU A 235 10.54 30.17 -13.52
CA GLU A 235 10.01 31.27 -14.32
C GLU A 235 9.51 30.81 -15.69
N LYS A 236 10.27 29.90 -16.31
CA LYS A 236 10.03 29.34 -17.65
C LYS A 236 9.28 28.01 -17.62
N ALA A 237 9.25 27.34 -16.48
CA ALA A 237 8.56 26.07 -16.30
C ALA A 237 7.06 26.20 -16.64
N SER A 238 6.57 25.30 -17.47
CA SER A 238 5.16 25.19 -17.83
C SER A 238 4.68 23.74 -17.84
N PRO A 239 3.39 23.49 -17.58
CA PRO A 239 2.81 22.15 -17.64
C PRO A 239 3.04 21.48 -18.99
N ARG A 240 3.14 20.16 -18.99
CA ARG A 240 3.24 19.37 -20.23
C ARG A 240 2.18 19.79 -21.24
N SER A 241 2.58 19.82 -22.50
CA SER A 241 1.68 20.05 -23.63
C SER A 241 1.54 18.78 -24.46
N ARG A 242 0.37 18.60 -25.08
CA ARG A 242 0.13 17.53 -26.06
C ARG A 242 0.73 17.85 -27.43
N THR A 243 0.96 19.14 -27.72
CA THR A 243 1.36 19.63 -29.06
C THR A 243 2.76 20.21 -29.09
N LYS A 244 3.34 20.52 -27.93
CA LYS A 244 4.68 21.10 -27.80
C LYS A 244 5.64 20.10 -27.16
N VAL A 245 6.85 20.04 -27.69
CA VAL A 245 7.95 19.21 -27.19
C VAL A 245 8.48 19.79 -25.88
N ALA A 246 8.86 18.92 -24.94
CA ALA A 246 9.47 19.31 -23.69
C ALA A 246 10.85 19.92 -23.93
N ASN A 247 11.14 21.06 -23.32
CA ASN A 247 12.48 21.65 -23.33
C ASN A 247 13.07 21.54 -21.93
N TYR A 248 13.98 20.59 -21.73
CA TYR A 248 14.58 20.28 -20.43
C TYR A 248 15.66 21.28 -19.99
N GLU A 249 16.16 22.12 -20.89
CA GLU A 249 17.10 23.19 -20.56
C GLU A 249 16.39 24.38 -19.88
N THR A 250 15.26 24.80 -20.46
CA THR A 250 14.48 25.94 -19.98
C THR A 250 13.41 25.55 -18.96
N GLY A 251 12.87 24.34 -19.07
CA GLY A 251 11.74 23.87 -18.28
C GLY A 251 10.38 23.97 -18.96
N ALA A 252 10.30 24.59 -20.14
CA ALA A 252 9.04 24.72 -20.86
C ALA A 252 8.46 23.34 -21.21
N TYR A 253 7.19 23.13 -20.90
CA TYR A 253 6.42 21.91 -21.12
C TYR A 253 6.99 20.67 -20.40
N THR A 254 7.80 20.85 -19.35
CA THR A 254 8.34 19.75 -18.54
C THR A 254 7.57 19.54 -17.24
N GLY A 255 6.66 20.45 -16.92
CA GLY A 255 6.00 20.46 -15.64
C GLY A 255 4.77 19.57 -15.54
N ALA A 256 4.41 19.19 -14.31
CA ALA A 256 3.21 18.42 -14.01
C ALA A 256 1.93 19.25 -14.23
N VAL A 257 0.86 18.59 -14.69
CA VAL A 257 -0.48 19.19 -14.71
C VAL A 257 -1.08 19.06 -13.31
N VAL A 258 -1.14 20.15 -12.57
CA VAL A 258 -1.61 20.18 -11.16
C VAL A 258 -3.02 20.77 -11.00
N GLU A 259 -3.78 20.83 -12.09
CA GLU A 259 -5.12 21.43 -12.11
C GLU A 259 -6.10 20.66 -11.21
N ASN A 260 -6.80 21.36 -10.32
CA ASN A 260 -7.74 20.77 -9.36
C ASN A 260 -7.14 19.73 -8.40
N ALA A 261 -5.81 19.64 -8.29
CA ALA A 261 -5.15 18.81 -7.29
C ALA A 261 -5.32 19.38 -5.87
N ASN A 262 -5.43 18.51 -4.87
CA ASN A 262 -5.60 18.92 -3.48
C ASN A 262 -4.25 18.91 -2.73
N PHE A 263 -3.77 20.08 -2.33
CA PHE A 263 -2.50 20.26 -1.62
C PHE A 263 -2.66 20.52 -0.11
N LEU A 264 -3.87 20.35 0.44
CA LEU A 264 -4.15 20.68 1.84
C LEU A 264 -3.21 19.92 2.79
N ASN A 265 -2.55 20.65 3.69
CA ASN A 265 -1.59 20.13 4.67
C ASN A 265 -0.38 19.39 4.09
N VAL A 266 -0.03 19.60 2.83
CA VAL A 266 1.22 19.10 2.26
C VAL A 266 2.42 19.57 3.09
N LYS A 267 3.41 18.69 3.25
CA LYS A 267 4.60 18.91 4.07
C LYS A 267 5.81 19.22 3.19
N ARG A 268 6.69 20.10 3.69
CA ARG A 268 8.01 20.40 3.12
C ARG A 268 8.00 20.80 1.64
N LEU A 269 6.97 21.58 1.26
CA LEU A 269 6.89 22.24 -0.03
C LEU A 269 7.90 23.38 -0.09
N SER A 270 8.81 23.37 -1.07
CA SER A 270 9.77 24.45 -1.30
C SER A 270 9.10 25.66 -1.94
N GLU A 271 9.72 26.83 -1.86
CA GLU A 271 9.20 28.06 -2.49
C GLU A 271 9.05 27.92 -4.02
N GLU A 272 9.98 27.25 -4.69
CA GLU A 272 9.89 26.98 -6.13
C GLU A 272 8.72 26.05 -6.48
N GLN A 273 8.53 24.98 -5.70
CA GLN A 273 7.40 24.06 -5.87
C GLN A 273 6.07 24.78 -5.62
N ARG A 274 6.02 25.59 -4.55
CA ARG A 274 4.86 26.42 -4.20
C ARG A 274 4.52 27.38 -5.33
N TYR A 275 5.49 28.13 -5.83
CA TYR A 275 5.30 29.05 -6.94
C TYR A 275 4.75 28.33 -8.18
N TYR A 276 5.37 27.22 -8.58
CA TYR A 276 4.92 26.44 -9.72
C TYR A 276 3.48 25.95 -9.56
N CYS A 277 3.16 25.37 -8.40
CA CYS A 277 1.81 24.88 -8.12
C CYS A 277 0.80 26.03 -8.14
N CYS A 278 1.07 27.14 -7.45
CA CYS A 278 0.20 28.32 -7.44
C CYS A 278 -0.01 28.94 -8.82
N ALA A 279 1.01 28.91 -9.68
CA ALA A 279 0.92 29.45 -11.03
C ALA A 279 0.05 28.60 -11.97
N TRP A 280 -0.04 27.28 -11.75
CA TRP A 280 -0.57 26.33 -12.73
C TRP A 280 -1.71 25.40 -12.25
N CYS A 281 -2.19 25.50 -11.01
CA CYS A 281 -3.18 24.57 -10.43
C CYS A 281 -4.67 25.00 -10.55
N GLY A 282 -4.95 26.23 -10.99
CA GLY A 282 -6.31 26.78 -11.05
C GLY A 282 -6.87 27.22 -9.68
N GLU A 283 -8.01 27.91 -9.66
CA GLU A 283 -8.50 28.61 -8.46
C GLU A 283 -8.82 27.72 -7.26
N LYS A 284 -9.36 26.52 -7.49
CA LYS A 284 -9.75 25.59 -6.42
C LYS A 284 -8.51 25.12 -5.65
N SER A 285 -7.49 24.69 -6.37
CA SER A 285 -6.24 24.18 -5.78
C SER A 285 -5.44 25.26 -5.07
N ARG A 286 -5.47 26.51 -5.56
CA ARG A 286 -4.80 27.66 -4.90
C ARG A 286 -5.23 27.87 -3.46
N LYS A 287 -6.47 27.51 -3.10
CA LYS A 287 -6.99 27.61 -1.72
C LYS A 287 -6.42 26.53 -0.78
N THR A 288 -5.85 25.47 -1.33
CA THR A 288 -5.35 24.31 -0.57
C THR A 288 -3.85 24.34 -0.36
N ILE A 289 -3.10 25.18 -1.10
CA ILE A 289 -1.64 25.22 -1.04
C ILE A 289 -1.16 25.85 0.28
N PRO A 290 -0.31 25.16 1.06
CA PRO A 290 0.30 25.71 2.26
C PRO A 290 1.11 26.99 1.96
N GLY A 291 0.97 28.01 2.80
CA GLY A 291 1.59 29.32 2.57
C GLY A 291 0.85 30.20 1.55
N GLY A 292 -0.26 29.72 0.98
CA GLY A 292 -1.11 30.49 0.07
C GLY A 292 -0.44 30.87 -1.24
N CYS A 293 -1.22 31.46 -2.13
CA CYS A 293 -0.78 31.88 -3.46
C CYS A 293 -0.84 33.41 -3.66
N GLU A 294 -0.74 34.16 -2.57
CA GLU A 294 -0.70 35.63 -2.61
C GLU A 294 0.57 36.10 -3.36
N GLY A 295 0.41 37.09 -4.24
CA GLY A 295 1.51 37.61 -5.07
C GLY A 295 1.95 36.72 -6.24
N ILE A 296 1.41 35.51 -6.39
CA ILE A 296 1.76 34.60 -7.50
C ILE A 296 0.70 34.68 -8.61
N PRO A 297 1.07 34.96 -9.88
CA PRO A 297 0.10 35.10 -10.97
C PRO A 297 -0.58 33.76 -11.30
N ASN A 298 -1.88 33.78 -11.63
CA ASN A 298 -2.53 32.61 -12.22
C ASN A 298 -2.17 32.54 -13.72
N LYS A 299 -1.24 31.65 -14.10
CA LYS A 299 -0.86 31.47 -15.52
C LYS A 299 -1.78 30.52 -16.28
N LEU A 300 -2.62 29.74 -15.58
CA LEU A 300 -3.57 28.82 -16.20
C LEU A 300 -4.76 29.54 -16.84
N GLY A 301 -5.09 30.73 -16.34
CA GLY A 301 -6.16 31.59 -16.88
C GLY A 301 -7.59 31.06 -16.68
N ARG A 302 -7.75 30.00 -15.90
CA ARG A 302 -9.03 29.37 -15.51
C ARG A 302 -8.90 28.70 -14.14
#